data_AF-F7SBF1-F1
#
_entry.id   AF-F7SBF1-F1
#
_cell.length_a   1.000
_cell.length_b   1.000
_cell.length_c   1.000
_cell.angle_alpha   90.00
_cell.angle_beta   90.00
_cell.angle_gamma   90.00
#
_symmetry.space_group_name_H-M   'P 1'
#
loop_
_entity.id
_entity.type
_entity.pdbx_description
1 polymer ?
#
loop_
_entity_poly.entity_id
_entity_poly.type
_entity_poly.pdbx_seq_one_letter_code
_entity_poly.pdbx_strand_id
1 'polypeptide(L)'
;MGGMDALYTPQEMGLIDTAALSCGVSGLMLMENAGTAVARAIVRRFRPCRVLVLAGPGNNGGDGYVAARRLAERGWPVAVAPLAPPRPASDA
;
A
#
# COMPACT_ATOMS: atom_id res chain seq x y z
N MET A 1 5.80 17.93 20.72
CA MET A 1 7.14 17.61 20.19
C MET A 1 6.93 17.28 18.72
N GLY A 2 7.04 18.29 17.84
CA GLY A 2 6.84 18.09 16.42
C GLY A 2 8.01 17.28 15.89
N GLY A 3 7.77 16.01 15.59
CA GLY A 3 8.77 15.17 14.93
C GLY A 3 9.12 15.84 13.60
N MET A 4 10.41 15.97 13.32
CA MET A 4 10.89 16.29 11.99
C MET A 4 10.36 15.19 11.07
N ASP A 5 9.49 15.54 10.12
CA ASP A 5 9.07 14.63 9.07
C ASP A 5 10.32 14.30 8.24
N ALA A 6 11.00 13.21 8.60
CA ALA A 6 12.19 12.75 7.91
C ALA A 6 11.78 12.25 6.52
N LEU A 7 12.37 12.84 5.48
CA LEU A 7 12.23 12.37 4.11
C LEU A 7 13.33 11.33 3.85
N TYR A 8 12.93 10.06 3.87
CA TYR A 8 13.82 8.93 3.58
C TYR A 8 13.94 8.69 2.08
N THR A 9 15.15 8.31 1.66
CA THR A 9 15.39 7.75 0.32
C THR A 9 14.72 6.38 0.18
N PRO A 10 14.47 5.89 -1.05
CA PRO A 10 13.96 4.54 -1.26
C PRO A 10 14.83 3.44 -0.63
N GLN A 11 16.15 3.64 -0.63
CA GLN A 11 17.11 2.74 -0.02
C GLN A 11 16.94 2.71 1.51
N GLU A 12 16.83 3.89 2.15
CA GLU A 12 16.59 3.98 3.60
C GLU A 12 15.24 3.38 3.99
N MET A 13 14.17 3.61 3.22
CA MET A 13 12.88 2.96 3.47
C MET A 13 12.96 1.44 3.36
N GLY A 14 13.68 0.90 2.37
CA GLY A 14 13.90 -0.54 2.27
C GLY A 14 14.64 -1.11 3.48
N LEU A 15 15.60 -0.37 4.04
CA LEU A 15 16.29 -0.76 5.28
C LEU A 15 15.36 -0.72 6.50
N ILE A 16 14.47 0.27 6.58
CA ILE A 16 13.45 0.38 7.63
C ILE A 16 12.48 -0.80 7.57
N ASP A 17 11.99 -1.15 6.38
CA ASP A 17 11.12 -2.30 6.18
C ASP A 17 11.83 -3.60 6.60
N THR A 18 13.09 -3.78 6.19
CA THR A 18 13.91 -4.94 6.58
C THR A 18 14.11 -5.03 8.09
N ALA A 19 14.31 -3.90 8.76
CA ALA A 19 14.41 -3.84 10.21
C ALA A 19 13.08 -4.22 10.89
N ALA A 20 11.94 -3.75 10.36
CA ALA A 20 10.62 -4.13 10.87
C ALA A 20 10.35 -5.64 10.73
N LEU A 21 10.75 -6.23 9.60
CA LEU A 21 10.69 -7.69 9.39
C LEU A 21 11.53 -8.44 10.44
N SER A 22 12.73 -7.93 10.71
CA SER A 22 13.64 -8.51 11.72
C SER A 22 13.09 -8.39 13.14
N CYS A 23 12.21 -7.43 13.40
CA CYS A 23 11.47 -7.29 14.66
C CYS A 23 10.18 -8.11 14.73
N GLY A 24 9.90 -8.96 13.72
CA GLY A 24 8.75 -9.88 13.70
C GLY A 24 7.48 -9.32 13.07
N VAL A 25 7.52 -8.13 12.46
CA VAL A 25 6.41 -7.64 11.63
C VAL A 25 6.44 -8.39 10.30
N SER A 26 5.33 -8.94 9.83
CA SER A 26 5.32 -9.62 8.52
C SER A 26 5.23 -8.62 7.37
N GLY A 27 5.79 -8.96 6.20
CA GLY A 27 5.67 -8.16 4.97
C GLY A 27 4.20 -7.91 4.59
N LEU A 28 3.35 -8.93 4.75
CA LEU A 28 1.89 -8.81 4.59
C LEU A 28 1.27 -7.77 5.53
N MET A 29 1.74 -7.67 6.77
CA MET A 29 1.24 -6.66 7.72
C MET A 29 1.71 -5.26 7.35
N LEU A 30 2.96 -5.10 6.87
CA LEU A 30 3.45 -3.83 6.33
C LEU A 30 2.61 -3.38 5.14
N MET A 31 2.34 -4.28 4.19
CA MET A 31 1.49 -4.03 3.03
C MET A 31 0.06 -3.67 3.42
N GLU A 32 -0.54 -4.43 4.35
CA GLU A 32 -1.89 -4.17 4.85
C GLU A 32 -2.00 -2.77 5.47
N ASN A 33 -0.97 -2.34 6.20
CA ASN A 33 -0.88 -1.01 6.79
C ASN A 33 -0.74 0.07 5.72
N ALA A 34 0.16 -0.11 4.75
CA ALA A 34 0.42 0.84 3.67
C ALA A 34 -0.83 1.05 2.80
N GLY A 35 -1.43 -0.02 2.28
CA GLY A 35 -2.65 0.06 1.47
C GLY A 35 -3.84 0.62 2.24
N THR A 36 -3.99 0.29 3.53
CA THR A 36 -5.03 0.89 4.39
C THR A 36 -4.82 2.39 4.56
N ALA A 37 -3.58 2.85 4.72
CA ALA A 37 -3.25 4.28 4.81
C ALA A 37 -3.61 5.02 3.51
N VAL A 38 -3.33 4.43 2.34
CA VAL A 38 -3.74 4.95 1.03
C VAL A 38 -5.26 5.08 0.94
N ALA A 39 -6.01 4.03 1.26
CA ALA A 39 -7.48 4.07 1.24
C ALA A 39 -8.04 5.15 2.20
N ARG A 40 -7.45 5.30 3.40
CA ARG A 40 -7.82 6.36 4.35
C ARG A 40 -7.54 7.76 3.81
N ALA A 41 -6.42 7.95 3.11
CA ALA A 41 -6.09 9.23 2.48
C ALA A 41 -7.13 9.59 1.40
N ILE A 42 -7.50 8.62 0.54
CA ILE A 42 -8.51 8.80 -0.51
C ILE A 42 -9.88 9.17 0.10
N VAL A 43 -10.35 8.42 1.09
CA VAL A 43 -11.65 8.65 1.75
C VAL A 43 -11.72 10.01 2.43
N ARG A 44 -10.62 10.51 2.99
CA ARG A 44 -10.56 11.85 3.59
C ARG A 44 -10.62 12.97 2.56
N ARG A 45 -10.08 12.73 1.35
CA ARG A 45 -9.89 13.77 0.34
C ARG A 45 -11.04 13.87 -0.66
N PHE A 46 -11.75 12.76 -0.91
CA PHE A 46 -12.72 12.64 -1.98
C PHE A 46 -14.04 12.03 -1.47
N ARG A 47 -15.14 12.39 -2.14
CA ARG A 47 -16.42 11.68 -2.01
C ARG A 47 -16.37 10.40 -2.87
N PRO A 48 -17.16 9.35 -2.55
CA PRO A 48 -17.16 8.12 -3.33
C PRO A 48 -17.35 8.35 -4.83
N CYS A 49 -16.41 7.84 -5.62
CA CYS A 49 -16.39 7.92 -7.08
C CYS A 49 -15.74 6.67 -7.69
N ARG A 50 -15.74 6.55 -9.02
CA ARG A 50 -15.07 5.45 -9.71
C ARG A 50 -13.56 5.54 -9.52
N VAL A 51 -12.96 4.43 -9.09
CA VAL A 51 -11.52 4.32 -8.84
C VAL A 51 -10.94 3.22 -9.73
N LEU A 52 -9.86 3.54 -10.43
CA LEU A 52 -9.02 2.56 -11.11
C LEU A 52 -7.68 2.45 -10.37
N VAL A 53 -7.35 1.26 -9.90
CA VAL A 53 -6.04 0.97 -9.31
C VAL A 53 -5.17 0.29 -10.35
N LEU A 54 -4.06 0.94 -10.72
CA LEU A 54 -3.05 0.38 -11.62
C LEU A 54 -1.98 -0.33 -10.77
N ALA A 55 -2.04 -1.67 -10.73
CA ALA A 55 -1.18 -2.46 -9.86
C ALA A 55 0.04 -2.99 -10.62
N GLY A 56 1.24 -2.57 -10.21
CA GLY A 56 2.50 -3.16 -10.69
C GLY A 56 2.75 -4.55 -10.09
N PRO A 57 3.75 -5.31 -10.57
CA PRO A 57 4.03 -6.67 -10.11
C PRO A 57 4.83 -6.76 -8.80
N GLY A 58 4.98 -5.67 -8.03
CA GLY A 58 5.79 -5.62 -6.81
C GLY A 58 4.98 -5.22 -5.57
N ASN A 59 5.66 -4.93 -4.47
CA ASN A 59 5.03 -4.60 -3.18
C ASN A 59 4.02 -3.44 -3.27
N ASN A 60 4.36 -2.36 -4.00
CA ASN A 60 3.41 -1.25 -4.24
C ASN A 60 2.14 -1.70 -4.98
N GLY A 61 2.23 -2.74 -5.81
CA GLY A 61 1.05 -3.35 -6.44
C GLY A 61 0.17 -4.02 -5.40
N GLY A 62 0.76 -4.78 -4.48
CA GLY A 62 0.09 -5.38 -3.33
C GLY A 62 -0.58 -4.33 -2.44
N ASP A 63 0.10 -3.21 -2.14
CA ASP A 63 -0.50 -2.07 -1.42
C ASP A 63 -1.74 -1.54 -2.15
N GLY A 64 -1.66 -1.47 -3.49
CA GLY A 64 -2.77 -1.09 -4.37
C GLY A 64 -3.96 -2.04 -4.24
N TYR A 65 -3.72 -3.36 -4.20
CA TYR A 65 -4.78 -4.36 -3.97
C TYR A 65 -5.43 -4.22 -2.60
N VAL A 66 -4.64 -3.99 -1.55
CA VAL A 66 -5.16 -3.69 -0.21
C VAL A 66 -6.01 -2.42 -0.24
N ALA A 67 -5.51 -1.34 -0.84
CA ALA A 67 -6.25 -0.09 -0.95
C ALA A 67 -7.56 -0.28 -1.72
N ALA A 68 -7.54 -1.02 -2.84
CA ALA A 68 -8.71 -1.36 -3.63
C ALA A 68 -9.76 -2.10 -2.79
N ARG A 69 -9.35 -3.14 -2.06
CA ARG A 69 -10.23 -3.91 -1.17
C ARG A 69 -10.83 -3.01 -0.08
N ARG A 70 -10.03 -2.17 0.57
CA ARG A 70 -10.49 -1.25 1.63
C ARG A 70 -11.47 -0.18 1.13
N LEU A 71 -11.33 0.26 -0.12
CA LEU A 71 -12.28 1.17 -0.77
C LEU A 71 -13.57 0.45 -1.17
N ALA A 72 -13.47 -0.77 -1.72
CA ALA A 72 -14.62 -1.59 -2.07
C ALA A 72 -15.47 -1.95 -0.83
N GLU A 73 -14.84 -2.31 0.30
CA GLU A 73 -15.50 -2.50 1.61
C GLU A 73 -16.29 -1.27 2.08
N ARG A 74 -15.97 -0.07 1.56
CA ARG A 74 -16.65 1.20 1.87
C ARG A 74 -17.65 1.63 0.79
N GLY A 75 -17.98 0.75 -0.15
CA GLY A 75 -18.95 1.00 -1.21
C GLY A 75 -18.43 1.85 -2.37
N TRP A 76 -17.10 2.00 -2.52
CA TRP A 76 -16.54 2.68 -3.68
C TRP A 76 -16.56 1.75 -4.90
N PRO A 77 -16.98 2.22 -6.09
CA PRO A 77 -16.88 1.45 -7.32
C PRO A 77 -15.42 1.41 -7.78
N VAL A 78 -14.74 0.31 -7.49
CA VAL A 78 -13.31 0.12 -7.72
C VAL A 78 -13.06 -0.95 -8.79
N ALA A 79 -12.13 -0.69 -9.70
CA ALA A 79 -11.55 -1.68 -10.61
C ALA A 79 -10.03 -1.74 -10.40
N VAL A 80 -9.46 -2.92 -10.57
CA VAL A 80 -7.99 -3.12 -10.52
C VAL A 80 -7.52 -3.58 -11.88
N ALA A 81 -6.49 -2.93 -12.42
CA ALA A 81 -5.81 -3.34 -13.64
C ALA A 81 -4.36 -3.74 -13.29
N PRO A 82 -4.04 -5.06 -13.25
CA PRO A 82 -2.67 -5.52 -13.08
C PRO A 82 -1.85 -5.28 -14.33
N LEU A 83 -0.60 -4.82 -14.16
CA LEU A 83 0.36 -4.68 -15.26
C LEU A 83 0.96 -6.03 -15.68
N ALA A 84 1.18 -6.91 -14.71
CA ALA A 84 1.75 -8.24 -14.86
C ALA A 84 1.43 -9.09 -13.62
N PRO A 85 1.64 -10.42 -13.65
CA PRO A 85 1.56 -11.25 -12.46
C PRO A 85 2.55 -10.79 -11.36
N PRO A 86 2.27 -11.07 -10.07
CA PRO A 86 3.20 -10.77 -8.99
C PRO A 86 4.58 -11.37 -9.25
N ARG A 87 5.62 -10.59 -8.95
CA ARG A 87 7.00 -11.02 -9.11
C ARG A 87 7.33 -12.07 -8.04
N PRO A 88 8.10 -13.12 -8.36
CA PRO A 88 8.70 -13.97 -7.34
C PRO A 88 9.44 -13.14 -6.29
N ALA A 89 9.24 -13.45 -5.01
CA ALA A 89 9.76 -12.73 -3.84
C ALA A 89 9.15 -11.34 -3.56
N SER A 90 8.04 -10.95 -4.19
CA SER A 90 7.18 -9.90 -3.61
C SER A 90 6.37 -10.46 -2.44
N ASP A 91 6.04 -9.59 -1.50
CA ASP A 91 5.03 -9.88 -0.46
C ASP A 91 3.59 -9.79 -1.01
N ALA A 92 3.46 -9.46 -2.31
CA ALA A 92 2.21 -9.33 -3.06
C ALA A 92 1.78 -10.66 -3.70
#